data_AF-A0A3D4A4D9-F1
#
_entry.id   AF-A0A3D4A4D9-F1
#
_cell.length_a   1.000
_cell.length_b   1.000
_cell.length_c   1.000
_cell.angle_alpha   90.00
_cell.angle_beta   90.00
_cell.angle_gamma   90.00
#
_symmetry.space_group_name_H-M   'P 1'
#
loop_
_entity.id
_entity.type
_entity.pdbx_description
1 polymer ?
#
loop_
_entity_poly.entity_id
_entity_poly.type
_entity_poly.pdbx_seq_one_letter_code
_entity_poly.pdbx_strand_id
1 'polypeptide(L)'
;MNIIGIGTDIVECLRIARMIERHDELFLNRVYTRHEIQYSSSRKAATQHYAGRWAAKEAVLKALGTGWSRGIKWTDIEVISELS
;
A
#
# COMPACT_ATOMS: atom_id res chain seq x y z
N MET A 1 -26.10 -3.53 11.52
CA MET A 1 -24.79 -3.78 10.89
C MET A 1 -23.74 -3.70 11.99
N ASN A 2 -22.91 -4.73 12.19
CA ASN A 2 -21.88 -4.72 13.23
C ASN A 2 -20.51 -4.44 12.60
N ILE A 3 -19.70 -3.58 13.22
CA ILE A 3 -18.32 -3.33 12.78
C ILE A 3 -17.47 -4.53 13.21
N ILE A 4 -16.83 -5.20 12.25
CA ILE A 4 -15.99 -6.39 12.50
C ILE A 4 -14.55 -6.05 12.90
N GLY A 5 -14.09 -4.84 12.56
CA GLY A 5 -12.76 -4.34 12.88
C GLY A 5 -12.50 -2.95 12.32
N ILE A 6 -11.50 -2.27 12.86
CA ILE A 6 -11.05 -0.94 12.43
C ILE A 6 -9.52 -0.92 12.40
N GLY A 7 -8.96 -0.19 11.44
CA GLY A 7 -7.52 -0.03 11.31
C GLY A 7 -7.16 1.34 10.77
N THR A 8 -6.03 1.86 11.23
CA THR A 8 -5.45 3.12 10.78
C THR A 8 -3.95 2.98 10.67
N ASP A 9 -3.34 3.70 9.75
CA ASP A 9 -1.90 3.74 9.59
C ASP A 9 -1.45 5.13 9.13
N ILE A 10 -0.24 5.50 9.54
CA ILE A 10 0.43 6.72 9.13
C ILE A 10 1.81 6.37 8.62
N VAL A 11 2.18 6.93 7.47
CA VAL A 11 3.47 6.64 6.84
C VAL A 11 4.17 7.92 6.40
N GLU A 12 5.46 7.98 6.70
CA GLU A 12 6.34 9.02 6.18
C GLU A 12 6.64 8.76 4.69
N CYS A 13 6.30 9.71 3.82
CA CYS A 13 6.58 9.59 2.38
C CYS A 13 8.08 9.40 2.08
N LEU A 14 8.95 10.07 2.84
CA LEU A 14 10.41 9.94 2.69
C LEU A 14 10.91 8.53 3.02
N ARG A 15 10.27 7.80 3.93
CA ARG A 15 10.59 6.39 4.20
C ARG A 15 10.32 5.53 2.97
N ILE A 16 9.18 5.74 2.31
CA ILE A 16 8.82 5.01 1.09
C ILE A 16 9.73 5.39 -0.07
N ALA A 17 10.05 6.68 -0.22
CA ALA A 17 11.02 7.15 -1.21
C ALA A 17 12.36 6.41 -1.09
N ARG A 18 12.92 6.36 0.13
CA ARG A 18 14.19 5.67 0.42
C ARG A 18 14.15 4.17 0.15
N MET A 19 12.99 3.53 0.37
CA MET A 19 12.82 2.11 0.07
C MET A 19 12.76 1.83 -1.42
N ILE A 20 12.05 2.67 -2.18
CA ILE A 20 12.02 2.60 -3.65
C ILE A 20 13.43 2.86 -4.20
N GLU A 21 14.12 3.90 -3.74
CA GLU A 21 15.49 4.20 -4.20
C GLU A 21 16.47 3.07 -3.91
N ARG A 22 16.36 2.43 -2.73
CA ARG A 22 17.29 1.37 -2.31
C ARG A 22 17.04 0.02 -2.96
N HIS A 23 15.79 -0.31 -3.26
CA HIS A 23 15.38 -1.67 -3.62
C HIS A 23 14.63 -1.75 -4.96
N ASP A 24 14.28 -0.62 -5.53
CA ASP A 24 13.69 -0.45 -6.86
C ASP A 24 12.53 -1.44 -7.13
N GLU A 25 12.59 -2.17 -8.24
CA GLU A 25 11.56 -3.11 -8.67
C GLU A 25 11.30 -4.23 -7.65
N LEU A 26 12.30 -4.66 -6.86
CA LEU A 26 12.11 -5.73 -5.87
C LEU A 26 11.15 -5.29 -4.77
N PHE A 27 11.27 -4.05 -4.30
CA PHE A 27 10.34 -3.50 -3.33
C PHE A 27 8.97 -3.24 -3.95
N LEU A 28 8.95 -2.67 -5.15
CA LEU A 28 7.69 -2.35 -5.82
C LEU A 28 6.85 -3.61 -6.08
N ASN A 29 7.45 -4.64 -6.68
CA ASN A 29 6.77 -5.89 -7.01
C ASN A 29 6.40 -6.73 -5.79
N ARG A 30 7.09 -6.53 -4.64
CA ARG A 30 6.73 -7.19 -3.39
C ARG A 30 5.48 -6.60 -2.75
N VAL A 31 5.25 -5.30 -2.91
CA VAL A 31 4.31 -4.52 -2.10
C VAL A 31 3.08 -4.10 -2.89
N TYR A 32 3.26 -3.75 -4.16
CA TYR A 32 2.22 -3.16 -4.99
C TYR A 32 1.80 -4.13 -6.08
N THR A 33 0.52 -4.14 -6.42
CA THR A 33 0.03 -4.86 -7.59
C THR A 33 0.52 -4.17 -8.86
N ARG A 34 0.44 -4.88 -10.00
CA ARG A 34 0.82 -4.31 -11.29
C ARG A 34 0.04 -3.04 -11.62
N HIS A 35 -1.26 -2.99 -11.30
CA HIS A 35 -2.09 -1.81 -11.54
C HIS A 35 -1.70 -0.63 -10.64
N GLU A 36 -1.36 -0.89 -9.37
CA GLU A 36 -0.90 0.15 -8.45
C GLU A 36 0.44 0.75 -8.88
N ILE A 37 1.35 -0.09 -9.38
CA ILE A 37 2.63 0.36 -9.95
C ILE A 37 2.36 1.24 -11.17
N GLN A 38 1.58 0.75 -12.13
CA GLN A 38 1.24 1.52 -13.34
C GLN A 38 0.58 2.87 -13.00
N TYR A 39 -0.41 2.86 -12.10
CA TYR A 39 -1.08 4.08 -11.67
C TYR A 39 -0.10 5.02 -10.99
N SER A 40 0.65 4.56 -9.99
CA SER A 40 1.46 5.45 -9.14
C SER A 40 2.63 6.03 -9.92
N SER A 41 3.29 5.23 -10.77
CA SER A 41 4.35 5.69 -11.67
C SER A 41 3.89 6.73 -12.70
N SER A 42 2.61 6.72 -13.10
CA SER A 42 2.08 7.70 -14.05
C SER A 42 1.85 9.10 -13.46
N ARG A 43 1.94 9.25 -12.14
CA ARG A 43 1.58 10.49 -11.44
C ARG A 43 2.81 11.34 -11.15
N LYS A 44 2.65 12.67 -11.20
CA LYS A 44 3.70 13.64 -10.85
C LYS A 44 4.24 13.46 -9.43
N ALA A 45 3.39 13.04 -8.50
CA ALA A 45 3.72 12.82 -7.09
C ALA A 45 3.78 11.31 -6.77
N ALA A 46 4.52 10.53 -7.59
CA ALA A 46 4.52 9.07 -7.53
C ALA A 46 4.81 8.52 -6.12
N THR A 47 5.80 9.08 -5.42
CA THR A 47 6.16 8.69 -4.04
C THR A 47 4.98 8.84 -3.08
N GLN A 48 4.25 9.95 -3.13
CA GLN A 48 3.08 10.19 -2.29
C GLN A 48 1.96 9.18 -2.59
N HIS A 49 1.77 8.83 -3.87
CA HIS A 49 0.81 7.80 -4.25
C HIS A 49 1.19 6.41 -3.74
N TYR A 50 2.47 6.03 -3.81
CA TYR A 50 2.97 4.79 -3.22
C TYR A 50 2.83 4.77 -1.71
N ALA A 51 3.11 5.88 -1.05
CA ALA A 51 2.98 6.02 0.40
C ALA A 51 1.50 5.92 0.85
N GLY A 52 0.59 6.63 0.18
CA GLY A 52 -0.85 6.53 0.48
C GLY A 52 -1.38 5.10 0.35
N ARG A 53 -0.96 4.38 -0.70
CA ARG A 53 -1.34 2.97 -0.89
C ARG A 53 -0.73 2.05 0.16
N TRP A 54 0.51 2.28 0.56
CA TRP A 54 1.13 1.55 1.67
C TRP A 54 0.30 1.69 2.95
N ALA A 55 -0.02 2.92 3.35
CA ALA A 55 -0.79 3.18 4.56
C ALA A 55 -2.20 2.58 4.50
N ALA A 56 -2.86 2.67 3.33
CA ALA A 56 -4.17 2.06 3.14
C ALA A 56 -4.12 0.52 3.31
N LYS A 57 -3.11 -0.16 2.76
CA LYS A 57 -2.94 -1.62 2.91
C LYS A 57 -2.68 -2.02 4.37
N GLU A 58 -1.82 -1.29 5.07
CA GLU A 58 -1.57 -1.49 6.50
C GLU A 58 -2.83 -1.27 7.34
N ALA A 59 -3.61 -0.22 7.06
CA ALA A 59 -4.87 0.04 7.73
C ALA A 59 -5.88 -1.10 7.53
N VAL A 60 -5.99 -1.65 6.32
CA VAL A 60 -6.85 -2.81 6.02
C VAL A 60 -6.41 -4.02 6.84
N LEU A 61 -5.12 -4.32 6.92
CA LEU A 61 -4.67 -5.48 7.70
C LEU A 61 -4.90 -5.35 9.19
N LYS A 62 -4.77 -4.15 9.74
CA LYS A 62 -5.10 -3.89 11.14
C LYS A 62 -6.60 -4.08 11.37
N ALA A 63 -7.44 -3.64 10.44
CA ALA A 63 -8.88 -3.86 10.50
C ALA A 63 -9.25 -5.36 10.42
N LEU A 64 -8.52 -6.15 9.64
CA LEU A 64 -8.72 -7.61 9.54
C LEU A 64 -8.22 -8.37 10.79
N GLY A 65 -7.40 -7.76 11.63
CA GLY A 65 -6.85 -8.39 12.85
C GLY A 65 -5.90 -9.57 12.57
N THR A 66 -5.47 -9.75 11.32
CA THR A 66 -4.65 -10.88 10.89
C THR A 66 -3.15 -10.61 11.03
N GLY A 67 -2.73 -9.34 10.93
CA GLY A 67 -1.33 -8.98 10.70
C GLY A 67 -0.76 -9.63 9.45
N TRP A 68 0.55 -9.42 9.19
CA TRP A 68 1.26 -10.04 8.07
C TRP A 68 1.59 -11.53 8.31
N SER A 69 1.47 -12.01 9.55
CA SER A 69 1.89 -13.36 9.97
C SER A 69 0.90 -14.46 9.61
N ARG A 70 -0.32 -14.11 9.17
CA ARG A 70 -1.36 -15.09 8.78
C ARG A 70 -1.44 -15.34 7.27
N GLY A 71 -0.39 -15.05 6.52
CA GLY A 71 -0.27 -15.45 5.12
C GLY A 71 -0.88 -14.50 4.08
N ILE A 72 -1.41 -13.34 4.49
CA ILE A 72 -1.83 -12.29 3.55
C ILE A 72 -0.59 -11.62 2.98
N LYS A 73 -0.44 -11.63 1.66
CA LYS A 73 0.60 -10.92 0.93
C LYS A 73 0.16 -9.48 0.69
N TRP A 74 1.12 -8.58 0.53
CA TRP A 74 0.84 -7.18 0.20
C TRP A 74 0.01 -7.02 -1.08
N THR A 75 0.22 -7.91 -2.04
CA THR A 75 -0.46 -7.93 -3.34
C THR A 75 -1.83 -8.60 -3.31
N ASP A 76 -2.24 -9.20 -2.18
CA ASP A 76 -3.60 -9.71 -2.01
C ASP A 76 -4.61 -8.57 -1.75
N ILE A 77 -4.10 -7.36 -1.49
CA ILE A 77 -4.88 -6.13 -1.33
C ILE A 77 -4.49 -5.18 -2.46
N GLU A 78 -5.47 -4.63 -3.18
CA GLU A 78 -5.28 -3.60 -4.21
C GLU A 78 -6.07 -2.33 -3.83
N VAL A 79 -5.40 -1.18 -3.87
CA VAL A 79 -6.02 0.12 -3.63
C VAL A 79 -6.29 0.83 -4.96
N ILE A 80 -7.56 0.82 -5.35
CA ILE A 80 -8.06 1.49 -6.56
C ILE A 80 -8.50 2.92 -6.23
N SER A 81 -8.40 3.80 -7.23
CA SER A 81 -9.00 5.13 -7.18
C SER A 81 -10.24 5.10 -8.06
N GLU A 82 -11.35 5.58 -7.55
CA GLU A 82 -12.56 5.78 -8.36
C GLU A 82 -12.28 6.88 -9.38
N LEU A 83 -12.59 6.61 -10.65
CA LEU A 83 -12.54 7.62 -11.71
C LEU A 83 -13.87 8.38 -11.64
N SER A 84 -13.84 9.56 -11.03
CA SER A 84 -14.92 10.56 -11.12
C SER A 84 -14.89 11.27 -12.46
#